data_AF-A0A0F6WA52-F1
#
_entry.id   AF-A0A0F6WA52-F1
#
_cell.length_a   1.000
_cell.length_b   1.000
_cell.length_c   1.000
_cell.angle_alpha   90.00
_cell.angle_beta   90.00
_cell.angle_gamma   90.00
#
_symmetry.space_group_name_H-M   'P 1'
#
loop_
_entity.id
_entity.type
_entity.pdbx_description
1 polymer ?
#
loop_
_entity_poly.entity_id
_entity_poly.type
_entity_poly.pdbx_seq_one_letter_code
_entity_poly.pdbx_strand_id
1 'polypeptide(L)'
;MAAVRRETSPSSERRALRDVREPGPLEVAPEVRAALARLLALEGRVATLEGREAKPIDPRPTLSLEAVDTLEDFLRARIADDALALFAARAATFDQFSLAHVGSRSERAWDMGLGKGRIVLGVHGKHLVCIARRPDPGFALRVTLFDPEDRTESDGGSLASWLERVVDGVMGEILSAGASDDDDGADVDVTAVDLDLDLALDEGPRDWQPHLERTLVLPDKTRETSGRRVHHPRFGIGVVLRSLPESDKLEIDFGGEHGVKVLVSKYVQEVE
;
A
#
# COMPACT_ATOMS: atom_id res chain seq x y z
N MET A 1 41.53 14.42 47.94
CA MET A 1 40.10 14.17 47.62
C MET A 1 39.92 14.34 46.12
N ALA A 2 39.92 13.24 45.37
CA ALA A 2 39.78 13.24 43.91
C ALA A 2 38.30 13.14 43.54
N ALA A 3 37.79 14.13 42.79
CA ALA A 3 36.44 14.12 42.27
C ALA A 3 36.38 13.27 41.00
N VAL A 4 35.76 12.10 41.10
CA VAL A 4 35.46 11.21 39.98
C VAL A 4 34.34 11.85 39.16
N ARG A 5 34.69 12.42 38.00
CA ARG A 5 33.71 12.79 36.96
C ARG A 5 33.19 11.50 36.33
N ARG A 6 31.92 11.18 36.60
CA ARG A 6 31.18 10.18 35.83
C ARG A 6 30.83 10.81 34.48
N GLU A 7 31.55 10.40 33.44
CA GLU A 7 31.13 10.58 32.06
C GLU A 7 29.91 9.69 31.81
N THR A 8 28.71 10.26 31.93
CA THR A 8 27.49 9.65 31.41
C THR A 8 27.56 9.71 29.89
N SER A 9 27.80 8.56 29.28
CA SER A 9 27.80 8.37 27.82
C SER A 9 26.47 8.84 27.21
N PRO A 10 26.47 9.70 26.17
CA PRO A 10 25.25 10.19 25.52
C PRO A 10 24.62 9.18 24.53
N SER A 11 25.04 7.92 24.57
CA SER A 11 24.70 6.90 23.56
C SER A 11 23.45 6.08 23.91
N SER A 12 22.97 6.12 25.15
CA SER A 12 21.82 5.32 25.62
C SER A 12 20.48 6.05 25.58
N GLU A 13 20.46 7.38 25.48
CA GLU A 13 19.21 8.18 25.46
C GLU A 13 18.68 8.49 24.04
N ARG A 14 19.46 8.24 22.98
CA ARG A 14 18.99 8.37 21.58
C ARG A 14 18.14 7.21 21.08
N ARG A 15 17.74 6.32 22.00
CA ARG A 15 16.74 5.27 21.78
C ARG A 15 15.40 5.66 22.42
N ALA A 16 15.12 6.97 22.49
CA ALA A 16 13.80 7.49 22.81
C ALA A 16 12.79 6.92 21.80
N LEU A 17 11.88 6.10 22.34
CA LEU A 17 10.65 5.58 21.76
C LEU A 17 10.47 5.84 20.26
N ARG A 18 10.96 4.91 19.44
CA ARG A 18 10.23 4.64 18.19
C ARG A 18 9.00 3.87 18.61
N ASP A 19 7.83 4.50 18.57
CA ASP A 19 6.54 3.79 18.67
C ASP A 19 6.50 2.78 17.55
N VAL A 20 6.88 1.54 17.81
CA VAL A 20 6.91 0.46 16.81
C VAL A 20 5.52 0.32 16.22
N ARG A 21 5.41 0.29 14.88
CA ARG A 21 4.11 0.06 14.24
C ARG A 21 3.66 -1.37 14.57
N GLU A 22 2.43 -1.50 15.03
CA GLU A 22 1.83 -2.80 15.27
C GLU A 22 1.03 -3.25 14.03
N PRO A 23 0.98 -4.56 13.75
CA PRO A 23 0.07 -5.07 12.73
C PRO A 23 -1.38 -4.80 13.14
N GLY A 24 -2.23 -4.45 12.17
CA GLY A 24 -3.61 -4.04 12.44
C GLY A 24 -4.17 -3.09 11.37
N PRO A 25 -5.41 -2.64 11.54
CA PRO A 25 -6.00 -1.64 10.65
C PRO A 25 -5.22 -0.33 10.72
N LEU A 26 -5.05 0.33 9.57
CA LEU A 26 -4.51 1.69 9.52
C LEU A 26 -5.53 2.70 10.06
N GLU A 27 -5.08 3.70 10.80
CA GLU A 27 -5.91 4.81 11.28
C GLU A 27 -6.09 5.86 10.18
N VAL A 28 -6.92 5.53 9.19
CA VAL A 28 -7.21 6.40 8.04
C VAL A 28 -8.35 7.36 8.35
N ALA A 29 -8.17 8.64 8.02
CA ALA A 29 -9.20 9.66 8.12
C ALA A 29 -10.46 9.24 7.32
N PRO A 30 -11.68 9.41 7.86
CA PRO A 30 -12.91 8.99 7.19
C PRO A 30 -13.06 9.55 5.77
N GLU A 31 -12.64 10.78 5.54
CA GLU A 31 -12.72 11.48 4.25
C GLU A 31 -11.76 10.87 3.23
N VAL A 32 -10.53 10.53 3.64
CA VAL A 32 -9.55 9.85 2.78
C VAL A 32 -10.06 8.46 2.41
N ARG A 33 -10.60 7.73 3.39
CA ARG A 33 -11.16 6.39 3.18
C ARG A 33 -12.34 6.44 2.18
N ALA A 34 -13.24 7.41 2.34
CA ALA A 34 -14.38 7.59 1.44
C ALA A 34 -13.93 7.94 0.01
N ALA A 35 -12.98 8.87 -0.15
CA ALA A 35 -12.47 9.26 -1.46
C ALA A 35 -11.78 8.09 -2.18
N LEU A 36 -10.99 7.27 -1.47
CA LEU A 36 -10.36 6.07 -2.05
C LEU A 36 -11.38 5.01 -2.45
N ALA A 37 -12.39 4.75 -1.61
CA ALA A 37 -13.44 3.79 -1.93
C ALA A 37 -14.21 4.23 -3.21
N ARG A 38 -14.52 5.52 -3.34
CA ARG A 38 -15.15 6.09 -4.54
C ARG A 38 -14.28 5.93 -5.78
N LEU A 39 -12.99 6.27 -5.68
CA LEU A 39 -12.05 6.11 -6.80
C LEU A 39 -11.99 4.66 -7.28
N LEU A 40 -11.88 3.70 -6.36
CA LEU A 40 -11.83 2.27 -6.71
C LEU A 40 -13.12 1.78 -7.35
N ALA A 41 -14.28 2.23 -6.85
CA ALA A 41 -15.58 1.91 -7.45
C ALA A 41 -15.68 2.46 -8.88
N LEU A 42 -15.24 3.70 -9.09
CA LEU A 42 -15.23 4.37 -10.38
C LEU A 42 -14.33 3.62 -11.38
N GLU A 43 -13.10 3.27 -10.99
CA GLU A 43 -12.18 2.50 -11.85
C GLU A 43 -12.74 1.12 -12.21
N GLY A 44 -13.42 0.44 -11.28
CA GLY A 44 -14.12 -0.81 -11.55
C GLY A 44 -15.22 -0.64 -12.61
N ARG A 45 -15.94 0.48 -12.57
CA ARG A 45 -16.96 0.82 -13.57
C ARG A 45 -16.35 1.15 -14.92
N VAL A 46 -15.27 1.94 -14.97
CA VAL A 46 -14.53 2.23 -16.21
C VAL A 46 -14.08 0.94 -16.87
N ALA A 47 -13.46 0.03 -16.10
CA ALA A 47 -13.04 -1.26 -16.62
C ALA A 47 -14.22 -2.03 -17.24
N THR A 48 -15.38 -2.02 -16.57
CA THR A 48 -16.60 -2.67 -17.07
C THR A 48 -17.10 -2.04 -18.37
N LEU A 49 -17.14 -0.71 -18.45
CA LEU A 49 -17.59 0.03 -19.64
C LEU A 49 -16.67 -0.22 -20.85
N GLU A 50 -15.36 -0.37 -20.60
CA GLU A 50 -14.37 -0.71 -21.63
C GLU A 50 -14.36 -2.20 -22.00
N GLY A 51 -15.29 -3.00 -21.47
CA GLY A 51 -15.36 -4.44 -21.72
C GLY A 51 -14.21 -5.24 -21.10
N ARG A 52 -13.47 -4.65 -20.16
CA ARG A 52 -12.43 -5.32 -19.38
C ARG A 52 -13.07 -5.98 -18.15
N GLU A 53 -12.48 -7.08 -17.70
CA GLU A 53 -12.89 -7.68 -16.44
C GLU A 53 -12.52 -6.73 -15.29
N ALA A 54 -13.54 -6.22 -14.59
CA ALA A 54 -13.33 -5.40 -13.41
C ALA A 54 -12.62 -6.21 -12.34
N LYS A 55 -11.45 -5.75 -11.90
CA LYS A 55 -10.74 -6.39 -10.80
C LYS A 55 -11.58 -6.23 -9.53
N PRO A 56 -11.91 -7.31 -8.81
CA PRO A 56 -12.68 -7.19 -7.57
C PRO A 56 -11.90 -6.34 -6.57
N ILE A 57 -12.58 -5.35 -5.99
CA ILE A 57 -12.02 -4.51 -4.94
C ILE A 57 -11.80 -5.40 -3.71
N ASP A 58 -10.55 -5.48 -3.27
CA ASP A 58 -10.24 -6.13 -2.00
C ASP A 58 -10.78 -5.27 -0.85
N PRO A 59 -11.71 -5.77 -0.03
CA PRO A 59 -12.25 -5.00 1.08
C PRO A 59 -11.24 -4.80 2.21
N ARG A 60 -10.15 -5.58 2.26
CA ARG A 60 -9.11 -5.50 3.30
C ARG A 60 -7.72 -5.55 2.69
N PRO A 61 -7.34 -4.54 1.89
CA PRO A 61 -6.04 -4.55 1.25
C PRO A 61 -4.92 -4.49 2.30
N THR A 62 -3.88 -5.29 2.07
CA THR A 62 -2.80 -5.47 3.03
C THR A 62 -1.49 -4.86 2.54
N LEU A 63 -0.74 -4.28 3.48
CA LEU A 63 0.62 -3.79 3.29
C LEU A 63 1.58 -4.49 4.24
N SER A 64 2.78 -4.81 3.74
CA SER A 64 3.84 -5.39 4.57
C SER A 64 4.34 -4.37 5.57
N LEU A 65 4.19 -4.68 6.86
CA LEU A 65 4.73 -3.90 7.96
C LEU A 65 6.26 -3.75 7.84
N GLU A 66 6.95 -4.81 7.44
CA GLU A 66 8.41 -4.83 7.29
C GLU A 66 8.89 -3.90 6.17
N ALA A 67 8.16 -3.85 5.05
CA ALA A 67 8.45 -2.95 3.96
C ALA A 67 8.23 -1.48 4.38
N VAL A 68 7.16 -1.21 5.14
CA VAL A 68 6.89 0.12 5.69
C VAL A 68 7.98 0.54 6.66
N ASP A 69 8.33 -0.30 7.64
CA ASP A 69 9.38 0.02 8.61
C ASP A 69 10.73 0.25 7.93
N THR A 70 11.09 -0.56 6.92
CA THR A 70 12.33 -0.39 6.15
C THR A 70 12.35 0.97 5.43
N LEU A 71 11.23 1.35 4.81
CA LEU A 71 11.11 2.61 4.11
C LEU A 71 11.14 3.80 5.08
N GLU A 72 10.43 3.73 6.20
CA GLU A 72 10.41 4.77 7.23
C GLU A 72 11.79 4.95 7.88
N ASP A 73 12.57 3.88 8.00
CA ASP A 73 13.96 3.91 8.44
C ASP A 73 14.87 4.60 7.44
N PHE A 74 14.74 4.22 6.17
CA PHE A 74 15.48 4.85 5.07
C PHE A 74 15.20 6.36 5.02
N LEU A 75 13.92 6.73 5.05
CA LEU A 75 13.46 8.11 5.03
C LEU A 75 13.65 8.83 6.38
N ARG A 76 14.06 8.15 7.45
CA ARG A 76 14.08 8.63 8.84
C ARG A 76 12.83 9.45 9.18
N ALA A 77 11.67 8.91 8.86
CA ALA A 77 10.38 9.58 8.93
C ALA A 77 9.26 8.56 9.08
N ARG A 78 8.22 8.87 9.85
CA ARG A 78 6.97 8.10 9.84
C ARG A 78 6.12 8.57 8.66
N ILE A 79 5.64 7.64 7.87
CA ILE A 79 4.67 7.88 6.81
C ILE A 79 3.29 7.83 7.47
N ALA A 80 2.46 8.83 7.25
CA ALA A 80 1.11 8.84 7.83
C ALA A 80 0.25 7.70 7.29
N ASP A 81 -0.67 7.19 8.11
CA ASP A 81 -1.56 6.08 7.76
C ASP A 81 -2.42 6.39 6.53
N ASP A 82 -2.86 7.65 6.38
CA ASP A 82 -3.56 8.11 5.18
C ASP A 82 -2.73 7.94 3.89
N ALA A 83 -1.42 8.17 3.96
CA ALA A 83 -0.54 7.95 2.81
C ALA A 83 -0.27 6.46 2.57
N LEU A 84 -0.22 5.65 3.63
CA LEU A 84 -0.13 4.19 3.49
C LEU A 84 -1.40 3.63 2.82
N ALA A 85 -2.57 4.17 3.15
CA ALA A 85 -3.84 3.79 2.52
C ALA A 85 -3.84 3.95 1.00
N LEU A 86 -3.14 4.97 0.46
CA LEU A 86 -2.97 5.14 -1.00
C LEU A 86 -2.29 3.93 -1.65
N PHE A 87 -1.21 3.44 -1.04
CA PHE A 87 -0.47 2.28 -1.55
C PHE A 87 -1.28 0.99 -1.38
N ALA A 88 -2.05 0.88 -0.29
CA ALA A 88 -2.92 -0.27 -0.04
C ALA A 88 -4.06 -0.34 -1.08
N ALA A 89 -4.64 0.81 -1.44
CA ALA A 89 -5.76 0.88 -2.38
C ALA A 89 -5.42 0.28 -3.77
N ARG A 90 -4.16 0.41 -4.23
CA ARG A 90 -3.71 -0.09 -5.53
C ARG A 90 -4.62 0.34 -6.69
N ALA A 91 -5.15 1.56 -6.60
CA ALA A 91 -5.95 2.17 -7.67
C ALA A 91 -5.11 2.27 -8.95
N ALA A 92 -5.72 2.01 -10.10
CA ALA A 92 -5.07 2.06 -11.41
C ALA A 92 -4.54 3.47 -11.74
N THR A 93 -5.27 4.51 -11.31
CA THR A 93 -4.86 5.92 -11.39
C THR A 93 -3.55 6.19 -10.65
N PHE A 94 -3.19 5.31 -9.71
CA PHE A 94 -1.97 5.35 -8.92
C PHE A 94 -0.99 4.23 -9.28
N ASP A 95 -0.97 3.77 -10.53
CA ASP A 95 -0.02 2.76 -11.04
C ASP A 95 1.46 3.11 -10.75
N GLN A 96 1.78 4.41 -10.77
CA GLN A 96 3.11 4.91 -10.45
C GLN A 96 3.35 5.10 -8.95
N PHE A 97 2.38 4.82 -8.07
CA PHE A 97 2.56 4.84 -6.61
C PHE A 97 3.00 3.46 -6.16
N SER A 98 4.26 3.37 -5.72
CA SER A 98 4.83 2.12 -5.25
C SER A 98 5.72 2.38 -4.05
N LEU A 99 5.41 1.70 -2.94
CA LEU A 99 6.14 1.80 -1.69
C LEU A 99 7.65 1.52 -1.90
N ALA A 100 7.98 0.58 -2.78
CA ALA A 100 9.35 0.22 -3.12
C ALA A 100 10.16 1.37 -3.75
N HIS A 101 9.49 2.30 -4.44
CA HIS A 101 10.13 3.40 -5.16
C HIS A 101 10.13 4.74 -4.40
N VAL A 102 9.34 4.88 -3.32
CA VAL A 102 9.22 6.12 -2.54
C VAL A 102 10.58 6.66 -2.12
N GLY A 103 11.46 5.80 -1.58
CA GLY A 103 12.80 6.17 -1.12
C GLY A 103 13.65 6.78 -2.24
N SER A 104 13.89 6.01 -3.30
CA SER A 104 14.71 6.44 -4.44
C SER A 104 14.15 7.67 -5.18
N ARG A 105 12.82 7.79 -5.29
CA ARG A 105 12.17 8.96 -5.89
C ARG A 105 12.33 10.20 -5.04
N SER A 106 12.21 10.07 -3.72
CA SER A 106 12.41 11.18 -2.80
C SER A 106 13.84 11.72 -2.90
N GLU A 107 14.85 10.85 -2.91
CA GLU A 107 16.25 11.25 -3.08
C GLU A 107 16.48 11.98 -4.41
N ARG A 108 16.00 11.40 -5.51
CA ARG A 108 16.14 12.01 -6.83
C ARG A 108 15.45 13.38 -6.91
N ALA A 109 14.27 13.51 -6.32
CA ALA A 109 13.56 14.79 -6.29
C ALA A 109 14.30 15.84 -5.44
N TRP A 110 14.92 15.44 -4.33
CA TRP A 110 15.75 16.35 -3.53
C TRP A 110 16.94 16.88 -4.32
N ASP A 111 17.57 16.03 -5.15
CA ASP A 111 18.65 16.46 -6.05
C ASP A 111 18.16 17.42 -7.16
N MET A 112 16.87 17.36 -7.49
CA MET A 112 16.20 18.26 -8.44
C MET A 112 15.75 19.60 -7.81
N GLY A 113 15.90 19.77 -6.50
CA GLY A 113 15.55 21.00 -5.78
C GLY A 113 14.34 20.88 -4.85
N LEU A 114 13.70 19.72 -4.74
CA LEU A 114 12.65 19.50 -3.75
C LEU A 114 13.24 19.59 -2.33
N GLY A 115 12.54 20.29 -1.43
CA GLY A 115 12.99 20.37 -0.04
C GLY A 115 13.12 18.99 0.63
N LYS A 116 14.23 18.73 1.35
CA LYS A 116 14.46 17.48 2.12
C LYS A 116 13.45 17.19 3.24
N GLY A 117 12.56 18.16 3.51
CA GLY A 117 11.40 18.03 4.37
C GLY A 117 10.18 17.42 3.68
N ARG A 118 10.30 16.97 2.43
CA ARG A 118 9.24 16.33 1.64
C ARG A 118 9.59 14.88 1.30
N ILE A 119 8.57 14.03 1.22
CA ILE A 119 8.66 12.65 0.77
C ILE A 119 7.78 12.52 -0.49
N VAL A 120 8.32 11.92 -1.55
CA VAL A 120 7.59 11.67 -2.80
C VAL A 120 6.86 10.34 -2.72
N LEU A 121 5.52 10.37 -2.76
CA LEU A 121 4.69 9.16 -2.73
C LEU A 121 4.62 8.49 -4.11
N GLY A 122 4.53 9.27 -5.17
CA GLY A 122 4.31 8.77 -6.52
C GLY A 122 4.30 9.89 -7.56
N VAL A 123 3.84 9.54 -8.75
CA VAL A 123 3.71 10.46 -9.88
C VAL A 123 2.24 10.48 -10.30
N HIS A 124 1.69 11.67 -10.52
CA HIS A 124 0.34 11.85 -11.05
C HIS A 124 0.38 12.89 -12.16
N GLY A 125 0.09 12.45 -13.39
CA GLY A 125 0.36 13.25 -14.59
C GLY A 125 1.84 13.63 -14.68
N LYS A 126 2.13 14.92 -14.79
CA LYS A 126 3.50 15.45 -14.83
C LYS A 126 4.11 15.76 -13.44
N HIS A 127 3.33 15.65 -12.37
CA HIS A 127 3.76 16.11 -11.03
C HIS A 127 4.20 14.94 -10.15
N LEU A 128 5.21 15.19 -9.31
CA LEU A 128 5.53 14.34 -8.16
C LEU A 128 4.61 14.71 -7.00
N VAL A 129 3.88 13.73 -6.49
CA VAL A 129 2.97 13.91 -5.36
C VAL A 129 3.74 13.71 -4.07
N CYS A 130 3.80 14.75 -3.25
CA CYS A 130 4.67 14.82 -2.09
C CYS A 130 3.87 15.06 -0.80
N ILE A 131 4.40 14.60 0.33
CA ILE A 131 3.91 14.91 1.67
C ILE A 131 5.04 15.45 2.55
N ALA A 132 4.68 16.11 3.66
CA ALA A 132 5.67 16.51 4.65
C ALA A 132 6.29 15.28 5.33
N ARG A 133 7.62 15.29 5.46
CA ARG A 133 8.40 14.27 6.18
C ARG A 133 8.05 14.20 7.67
N ARG A 134 7.58 15.31 8.22
CA ARG A 134 7.06 15.44 9.56
C ARG A 134 5.73 16.18 9.45
N PRO A 135 4.60 15.45 9.31
CA PRO A 135 3.29 16.08 9.33
C PRO A 135 3.05 16.70 10.71
N ASP A 136 2.34 17.82 10.75
CA ASP A 136 1.95 18.45 12.00
C ASP A 136 0.89 17.57 12.69
N PRO A 137 1.10 17.15 13.94
CA PRO A 137 0.15 16.30 14.65
C PRO A 137 -1.19 17.05 14.81
N GLY A 138 -2.29 16.37 14.48
CA GLY A 138 -3.64 16.94 14.58
C GLY A 138 -4.11 17.74 13.36
N PHE A 139 -3.30 17.85 12.31
CA PHE A 139 -3.72 18.44 11.03
C PHE A 139 -3.87 17.37 9.96
N ALA A 140 -4.81 17.60 9.03
CA ALA A 140 -4.98 16.74 7.87
C ALA A 140 -3.66 16.67 7.07
N LEU A 141 -3.31 15.48 6.58
CA LEU A 141 -2.11 15.27 5.80
C LEU A 141 -2.15 16.15 4.54
N ARG A 142 -1.18 17.04 4.39
CA ARG A 142 -1.12 17.93 3.23
C ARG A 142 -0.34 17.32 2.07
N VAL A 143 -0.84 17.56 0.86
CA VAL A 143 -0.21 17.19 -0.40
C VAL A 143 0.48 18.42 -0.99
N THR A 144 1.68 18.22 -1.51
CA THR A 144 2.42 19.20 -2.31
C THR A 144 2.71 18.57 -3.67
N LEU A 145 2.48 19.32 -4.74
CA LEU A 145 2.75 18.86 -6.09
C LEU A 145 4.04 19.53 -6.57
N PHE A 146 5.03 18.72 -6.91
CA PHE A 146 6.31 19.21 -7.42
C PHE A 146 6.40 18.94 -8.92
N ASP A 147 6.61 19.99 -9.71
CA ASP A 147 6.91 19.89 -11.14
C ASP A 147 8.43 19.76 -11.31
N PRO A 148 8.96 18.60 -11.77
CA PRO A 148 10.39 18.41 -11.92
C PRO A 148 11.00 19.19 -13.09
N GLU A 149 10.20 19.61 -14.07
CA GLU A 149 10.68 20.40 -15.22
C GLU A 149 10.91 21.85 -14.79
N ASP A 150 9.90 22.45 -14.16
CA ASP A 150 9.94 23.84 -13.70
C ASP A 150 10.61 24.00 -12.32
N ARG A 151 10.82 22.89 -11.61
CA ARG A 151 11.32 22.83 -10.22
C ARG A 151 10.49 23.68 -9.26
N THR A 152 9.18 23.70 -9.47
CA THR A 152 8.22 24.47 -8.67
C THR A 152 7.40 23.56 -7.77
N GLU A 153 7.08 24.06 -6.58
CA GLU A 153 6.13 23.43 -5.67
C GLU A 153 4.80 24.20 -5.75
N SER A 154 3.69 23.47 -5.86
CA SER A 154 2.34 24.00 -5.75
C SER A 154 1.56 23.29 -4.64
N ASP A 155 0.60 24.00 -4.07
CA ASP A 155 -0.20 23.46 -2.98
C ASP A 155 -1.26 22.48 -3.53
N GLY A 156 -1.20 21.23 -3.07
CA GLY A 156 -2.20 20.22 -3.36
C GLY A 156 -3.41 20.28 -2.43
N GLY A 157 -3.33 21.02 -1.33
CA GLY A 157 -4.33 21.05 -0.27
C GLY A 157 -4.18 19.87 0.70
N SER A 158 -5.28 19.47 1.34
CA SER A 158 -5.30 18.23 2.12
C SER A 158 -5.30 17.01 1.19
N LEU A 159 -4.89 15.84 1.69
CA LEU A 159 -4.91 14.60 0.93
C LEU A 159 -6.33 14.24 0.47
N ALA A 160 -7.33 14.41 1.35
CA ALA A 160 -8.73 14.19 1.00
C ALA A 160 -9.17 15.11 -0.15
N SER A 161 -8.92 16.42 -0.05
CA SER A 161 -9.29 17.37 -1.13
C SER A 161 -8.51 17.15 -2.42
N TRP A 162 -7.27 16.65 -2.35
CA TRP A 162 -6.54 16.24 -3.55
C TRP A 162 -7.13 14.99 -4.19
N LEU A 163 -7.50 13.97 -3.39
CA LEU A 163 -8.13 12.75 -3.88
C LEU A 163 -9.49 13.02 -4.52
N GLU A 164 -10.33 13.86 -3.93
CA GLU A 164 -11.62 14.25 -4.53
C GLU A 164 -11.41 14.90 -5.90
N ARG A 165 -10.38 15.75 -6.08
CA ARG A 165 -10.04 16.29 -7.41
C ARG A 165 -9.58 15.24 -8.40
N VAL A 166 -8.92 14.16 -7.93
CA VAL A 166 -8.56 13.03 -8.79
C VAL A 166 -9.82 12.27 -9.21
N VAL A 167 -10.74 12.01 -8.27
CA VAL A 167 -12.05 11.40 -8.55
C VAL A 167 -12.82 12.22 -9.57
N ASP A 168 -12.97 13.53 -9.35
CA ASP A 168 -13.64 14.46 -10.28
C ASP A 168 -13.00 14.46 -11.67
N GLY A 169 -11.67 14.32 -11.74
CA GLY A 169 -10.95 14.20 -13.00
C GLY A 169 -11.33 12.94 -13.79
N VAL A 170 -11.29 11.78 -13.13
CA VAL A 170 -11.67 10.49 -13.73
C VAL A 170 -13.16 10.50 -14.14
N MET A 171 -14.02 11.08 -13.29
CA MET A 171 -15.44 11.31 -13.60
C MET A 171 -15.63 12.14 -14.87
N GLY A 172 -14.93 13.26 -14.98
CA GLY A 172 -15.00 14.13 -16.15
C GLY A 172 -14.55 13.45 -17.44
N GLU A 173 -13.54 12.58 -17.38
CA GLU A 173 -13.09 11.78 -18.52
C GLU A 173 -14.17 10.80 -18.99
N ILE A 174 -14.88 10.14 -18.06
CA ILE A 174 -15.98 9.21 -18.37
C ILE A 174 -17.13 9.95 -19.05
N LEU A 175 -17.57 11.07 -18.47
CA LEU A 175 -18.68 11.86 -19.01
C LEU A 175 -18.34 12.44 -20.40
N SER A 176 -17.08 12.84 -20.61
CA SER A 176 -16.61 13.34 -21.90
C SER A 176 -16.50 12.24 -22.96
N ALA A 177 -16.11 11.02 -22.58
CA ALA A 177 -16.03 9.88 -23.49
C ALA A 177 -17.41 9.39 -23.96
N GLY A 178 -18.44 9.54 -23.14
CA GLY A 178 -19.83 9.24 -23.51
C GLY A 178 -20.48 10.29 -24.42
N ALA A 179 -19.88 11.47 -24.55
CA ALA A 179 -20.40 12.60 -25.33
C ALA A 179 -19.76 12.75 -26.72
N SER A 180 -18.99 11.76 -27.20
CA SER A 180 -18.39 11.85 -28.54
C SER A 180 -19.45 11.79 -29.64
N ASP A 181 -19.49 12.87 -30.43
CA ASP A 181 -20.35 13.16 -31.59
C ASP A 181 -20.20 12.15 -32.76
N ASP A 182 -20.60 10.90 -32.59
CA ASP A 182 -20.98 10.06 -33.73
C ASP A 182 -22.51 10.13 -33.92
N ASP A 183 -22.87 11.10 -34.76
CA ASP A 183 -24.11 11.26 -35.51
C ASP A 183 -24.47 9.97 -36.28
N ASP A 184 -24.95 8.95 -35.57
CA ASP A 184 -25.63 7.80 -36.16
C ASP A 184 -26.63 7.16 -35.18
N GLY A 185 -27.63 7.95 -34.76
CA GLY A 185 -29.00 7.50 -34.48
C GLY A 185 -29.26 6.44 -33.39
N ALA A 186 -28.30 6.15 -32.50
CA ALA A 186 -28.54 5.40 -31.28
C ALA A 186 -28.45 6.34 -30.08
N ASP A 187 -29.60 6.77 -29.56
CA ASP A 187 -29.72 7.51 -28.30
C ASP A 187 -29.09 6.68 -27.17
N VAL A 188 -27.80 6.89 -26.90
CA VAL A 188 -27.20 6.49 -25.63
C VAL A 188 -27.75 7.46 -24.60
N ASP A 189 -28.65 6.97 -23.76
CA ASP A 189 -29.27 7.76 -22.71
C ASP A 189 -28.24 8.15 -21.65
N VAL A 190 -27.63 9.32 -21.84
CA VAL A 190 -26.64 9.92 -20.94
C VAL A 190 -27.20 10.06 -19.52
N THR A 191 -28.53 10.19 -19.37
CA THR A 191 -29.17 10.30 -18.05
C THR A 191 -29.17 8.99 -17.27
N ALA A 192 -29.15 7.83 -17.95
CA ALA A 192 -29.03 6.53 -17.31
C ALA A 192 -27.61 6.27 -16.77
N VAL A 193 -26.59 6.80 -17.44
CA VAL A 193 -25.19 6.71 -16.99
C VAL A 193 -24.98 7.55 -15.72
N ASP A 194 -25.55 8.75 -15.67
CA ASP A 194 -25.48 9.64 -14.49
C ASP A 194 -26.15 9.01 -13.25
N LEU A 195 -27.34 8.43 -13.41
CA LEU A 195 -28.08 7.78 -12.32
C LEU A 195 -27.38 6.51 -11.79
N ASP A 196 -26.80 5.70 -12.68
CA ASP A 196 -26.03 4.50 -12.30
C ASP A 196 -24.72 4.87 -11.58
N LEU A 197 -24.10 6.01 -11.93
CA LEU A 197 -22.88 6.47 -11.30
C LEU A 197 -23.13 7.02 -9.89
N ASP A 198 -24.18 7.82 -9.71
CA ASP A 198 -24.55 8.32 -8.39
C ASP A 198 -24.89 7.16 -7.42
N LEU A 199 -25.57 6.12 -7.92
CA LEU A 199 -25.83 4.89 -7.14
C LEU A 199 -24.55 4.11 -6.83
N ALA A 200 -23.63 3.95 -7.78
CA ALA A 200 -22.37 3.25 -7.57
C ALA A 200 -21.42 3.98 -6.59
N LEU A 201 -21.45 5.31 -6.59
CA LEU A 201 -20.66 6.16 -5.68
C LEU A 201 -21.19 6.12 -4.23
N ASP A 202 -22.49 5.87 -4.05
CA ASP A 202 -23.12 5.63 -2.73
C ASP A 202 -22.95 4.17 -2.24
N GLU A 203 -22.56 3.26 -3.13
CA GLU A 203 -22.32 1.83 -2.89
C GLU A 203 -20.83 1.43 -2.78
N GLY A 204 -19.90 2.40 -2.69
CA GLY A 204 -18.51 2.09 -2.39
C GLY A 204 -18.38 1.15 -1.17
N PRO A 205 -17.41 0.22 -1.13
CA PRO A 205 -17.36 -0.82 -0.12
C PRO A 205 -17.31 -0.20 1.29
N ARG A 206 -18.45 -0.24 1.98
CA ARG A 206 -18.64 0.36 3.32
C ARG A 206 -17.67 -0.21 4.36
N ASP A 207 -17.14 -1.41 4.08
CA ASP A 207 -16.19 -2.15 4.90
C ASP A 207 -14.73 -2.02 4.43
N TRP A 208 -14.42 -1.14 3.46
CA TRP A 208 -13.05 -0.97 2.96
C TRP A 208 -12.15 -0.37 4.05
N GLN A 209 -11.23 -1.17 4.57
CA GLN A 209 -10.27 -0.74 5.59
C GLN A 209 -8.90 -1.36 5.30
N PRO A 210 -7.87 -0.55 5.03
CA PRO A 210 -6.54 -1.08 4.77
C PRO A 210 -5.86 -1.53 6.08
N HIS A 211 -5.04 -2.57 5.97
CA HIS A 211 -4.37 -3.20 7.10
C HIS A 211 -2.85 -3.28 6.90
N LEU A 212 -2.11 -3.09 7.99
CA LEU A 212 -0.73 -3.51 8.10
C LEU A 212 -0.70 -4.97 8.55
N GLU A 213 -0.05 -5.80 7.75
CA GLU A 213 0.19 -7.18 8.10
C GLU A 213 1.68 -7.41 8.26
N ARG A 214 2.03 -8.21 9.27
CA ARG A 214 3.37 -8.80 9.33
C ARG A 214 3.48 -9.78 8.19
N THR A 215 4.19 -9.39 7.16
CA THR A 215 4.61 -10.33 6.15
C THR A 215 5.76 -11.08 6.77
N LEU A 216 5.53 -12.34 7.15
CA LEU A 216 6.64 -13.27 7.39
C LEU A 216 7.37 -13.43 6.07
N VAL A 217 8.30 -12.50 5.79
CA VAL A 217 9.28 -12.63 4.73
C VAL A 217 10.12 -13.81 5.16
N LEU A 218 9.73 -15.00 4.71
CA LEU A 218 10.64 -16.12 4.59
C LEU A 218 11.83 -15.56 3.80
N PRO A 219 13.02 -15.46 4.41
CA PRO A 219 14.15 -14.87 3.73
C PRO A 219 14.35 -15.65 2.43
N ASP A 220 14.33 -14.94 1.30
CA ASP A 220 14.54 -15.46 -0.05
C ASP A 220 16.02 -15.82 -0.29
N LYS A 221 16.63 -16.44 0.73
CA LYS A 221 18.02 -16.88 0.82
C LYS A 221 18.12 -18.24 1.52
N THR A 222 17.35 -19.20 1.03
CA THR A 222 17.76 -20.61 0.96
C THR A 222 17.04 -21.23 -0.23
N ARG A 223 17.47 -20.81 -1.42
CA ARG A 223 17.29 -21.57 -2.66
C ARG A 223 18.21 -22.79 -2.62
N GLU A 224 18.02 -23.62 -1.60
CA GLU A 224 18.66 -24.92 -1.40
C GLU A 224 18.03 -25.63 -0.19
N THR A 225 16.74 -25.96 -0.27
CA THR A 225 16.21 -27.17 0.37
C THR A 225 14.96 -27.59 -0.39
N SER A 226 15.20 -28.38 -1.45
CA SER A 226 14.39 -29.48 -1.97
C SER A 226 12.87 -29.41 -1.78
N GLY A 227 12.13 -29.42 -2.90
CA GLY A 227 10.71 -29.80 -2.98
C GLY A 227 10.45 -31.26 -2.56
N ARG A 228 10.93 -31.62 -1.38
CA ARG A 228 10.83 -32.93 -0.74
C ARG A 228 9.39 -33.07 -0.26
N ARG A 229 8.70 -34.04 -0.84
CA ARG A 229 7.33 -34.38 -0.47
C ARG A 229 7.37 -35.30 0.74
N VAL A 230 6.47 -35.04 1.69
CA VAL A 230 6.35 -35.82 2.90
C VAL A 230 4.89 -36.14 3.16
N HIS A 231 4.62 -37.33 3.70
CA HIS A 231 3.31 -37.79 4.10
C HIS A 231 3.17 -37.72 5.62
N HIS A 232 2.09 -37.09 6.10
CA HIS A 232 1.70 -37.07 7.50
C HIS A 232 0.35 -37.77 7.68
N PRO A 233 0.19 -38.69 8.65
CA PRO A 233 -1.04 -39.49 8.81
C PRO A 233 -2.34 -38.69 8.97
N ARG A 234 -2.24 -37.46 9.51
CA ARG A 234 -3.38 -36.56 9.73
C ARG A 234 -3.62 -35.54 8.60
N PHE A 235 -2.58 -35.18 7.86
CA PHE A 235 -2.63 -34.02 6.94
C PHE A 235 -2.36 -34.40 5.48
N GLY A 236 -2.11 -35.68 5.19
CA GLY A 236 -1.84 -36.15 3.83
C GLY A 236 -0.43 -35.81 3.35
N ILE A 237 -0.28 -35.59 2.05
CA ILE A 237 1.00 -35.28 1.41
C ILE A 237 1.21 -33.77 1.41
N GLY A 238 2.34 -33.31 1.92
CA GLY A 238 2.76 -31.92 1.92
C GLY A 238 4.16 -31.73 1.37
N VAL A 239 4.51 -30.49 1.05
CA VAL A 239 5.82 -30.08 0.55
C VAL A 239 6.58 -29.42 1.70
N VAL A 240 7.77 -29.92 2.02
CA VAL A 240 8.64 -29.29 3.02
C VAL A 240 9.10 -27.94 2.46
N LEU A 241 8.72 -26.86 3.14
CA LEU A 241 9.14 -25.50 2.82
C LEU A 241 10.53 -25.22 3.41
N ARG A 242 10.78 -25.64 4.65
CA ARG A 242 12.09 -25.53 5.30
C ARG A 242 12.25 -26.44 6.51
N SER A 243 13.50 -26.80 6.82
CA SER A 243 13.90 -27.34 8.11
C SER A 243 14.33 -26.21 9.05
N LEU A 244 13.87 -26.23 10.30
CA LEU A 244 14.26 -25.24 11.32
C LEU A 244 15.55 -25.71 12.00
N PRO A 245 16.74 -25.12 11.74
CA PRO A 245 18.03 -25.70 12.14
C PRO A 245 18.22 -25.90 13.65
N GLU A 246 17.49 -25.16 14.48
CA GLU A 246 17.54 -25.25 15.94
C GLU A 246 16.58 -26.29 16.53
N SER A 247 15.81 -27.00 15.69
CA SER A 247 14.83 -28.00 16.13
C SER A 247 14.65 -29.11 15.10
N ASP A 248 14.32 -30.33 15.51
CA ASP A 248 13.96 -31.40 14.56
C ASP A 248 12.59 -31.16 13.89
N LYS A 249 12.24 -29.91 13.58
CA LYS A 249 10.95 -29.50 13.03
C LYS A 249 11.09 -29.07 11.57
N LEU A 250 10.07 -29.45 10.81
CA LEU A 250 9.86 -29.13 9.42
C LEU A 250 8.64 -28.23 9.32
N GLU A 251 8.76 -27.17 8.53
CA GLU A 251 7.62 -26.40 8.08
C GLU A 251 7.15 -26.98 6.74
N ILE A 252 5.91 -27.45 6.70
CA ILE A 252 5.36 -28.23 5.60
C ILE A 252 4.06 -27.59 5.16
N ASP A 253 3.92 -27.36 3.85
CA ASP A 253 2.68 -26.94 3.23
C ASP A 253 1.86 -28.15 2.76
N PHE A 254 0.69 -28.34 3.35
CA PHE A 254 -0.27 -29.39 2.96
C PHE A 254 -1.35 -28.90 1.99
N GLY A 255 -1.27 -27.65 1.53
CA GLY A 255 -2.23 -27.05 0.61
C GLY A 255 -3.57 -26.70 1.27
N GLY A 256 -4.52 -26.27 0.43
CA GLY A 256 -5.74 -25.51 0.77
C GLY A 256 -6.44 -25.83 2.10
N GLU A 257 -6.70 -27.09 2.43
CA GLU A 257 -7.51 -27.45 3.61
C GLU A 257 -6.74 -27.42 4.94
N HIS A 258 -5.41 -27.53 4.89
CA HIS A 258 -4.58 -27.65 6.10
C HIS A 258 -3.53 -26.55 6.23
N GLY A 259 -3.19 -25.90 5.12
CA GLY A 259 -2.19 -24.85 5.03
C GLY A 259 -0.83 -25.29 5.55
N VAL A 260 -0.06 -24.32 6.03
CA VAL A 260 1.29 -24.56 6.54
C VAL A 260 1.27 -25.04 7.99
N LYS A 261 1.99 -26.14 8.28
CA LYS A 261 2.16 -26.70 9.62
C LYS A 261 3.64 -26.89 9.96
N VAL A 262 3.98 -26.64 11.22
CA VAL A 262 5.30 -26.94 11.77
C VAL A 262 5.21 -28.28 12.53
N LEU A 263 5.85 -29.32 12.01
CA LEU A 263 5.79 -30.69 12.53
C LEU A 263 7.19 -31.21 12.83
N VAL A 264 7.31 -32.11 13.81
CA VAL A 264 8.59 -32.79 14.07
C VAL A 264 8.85 -33.80 12.95
N SER A 265 10.08 -33.82 12.41
CA SER A 265 10.51 -34.65 11.27
C SER A 265 10.17 -36.13 11.44
N LYS A 266 10.24 -36.65 12.67
CA LYS A 266 9.88 -38.05 12.99
C LYS A 266 8.42 -38.43 12.73
N TYR A 267 7.52 -37.46 12.60
CA TYR A 267 6.09 -37.70 12.37
C TYR A 267 5.70 -37.67 10.90
N VAL A 268 6.66 -37.46 10.00
CA VAL A 268 6.40 -37.43 8.56
C VAL A 268 7.28 -38.45 7.85
N GLN A 269 6.73 -39.08 6.81
CA GLN A 269 7.43 -40.06 5.98
C GLN A 269 7.78 -39.41 4.65
N GLU A 270 9.00 -39.61 4.14
CA GLU A 270 9.35 -39.13 2.81
C GLU A 270 8.55 -39.87 1.74
N VAL A 271 8.10 -39.14 0.74
CA VAL A 271 7.40 -39.67 -0.43
C VAL A 271 8.27 -39.34 -1.65
N GLU A 272 8.74 -40.38 -2.34
CA GLU A 272 9.43 -40.25 -3.63
C GLU A 272 8.49 -39.71 -4.72
#